data_AF-A0A259CVS5-F1
#
_entry.id   AF-A0A259CVS5-F1
#
_cell.length_a   1.000
_cell.length_b   1.000
_cell.length_c   1.000
_cell.angle_alpha   90.00
_cell.angle_beta   90.00
_cell.angle_gamma   90.00
#
_symmetry.space_group_name_H-M   'P 1'
#
loop_
_entity.id
_entity.type
_entity.pdbx_description
1 polymer ?
#
loop_
_entity_poly.entity_id
_entity_poly.type
_entity_poly.pdbx_seq_one_letter_code
_entity_poly.pdbx_strand_id
1 'polypeptide(L)'
;MAPGFPLVTLAAPGLFPDTQISPHDLDPALCLALGNRPWKFSRNGEELRLQPQGRLRSNSGTFLAQSAVAGAGAIQVPSYYGSQDCAKRRLIQLFPD
;
A
#
# COMPACT_ATOMS: atom_id res chain seq x y z
N MET A 1 23.07 -8.65 -8.86
CA MET A 1 21.92 -7.79 -8.52
C MET A 1 21.50 -8.14 -7.10
N ALA A 2 21.64 -7.23 -6.14
CA ALA A 2 21.01 -7.43 -4.84
C ALA A 2 19.50 -7.55 -5.06
N PRO A 3 18.79 -8.49 -4.41
CA PRO A 3 17.34 -8.56 -4.55
C PRO A 3 16.76 -7.22 -4.09
N GLY A 4 16.20 -6.46 -5.04
CA GLY A 4 15.45 -5.27 -4.71
C GLY A 4 14.21 -5.68 -3.93
N PHE A 5 13.85 -4.93 -2.91
CA PHE A 5 12.55 -5.07 -2.27
C PHE A 5 11.58 -4.13 -2.99
N PRO A 6 10.75 -4.63 -3.93
CA PRO A 6 9.85 -3.77 -4.68
C PRO A 6 8.90 -3.06 -3.72
N LEU A 7 8.49 -1.85 -4.09
CA LEU A 7 7.37 -1.20 -3.42
C LEU A 7 6.09 -1.95 -3.80
N VAL A 8 5.31 -2.29 -2.78
CA VAL A 8 4.01 -2.94 -2.94
C VAL A 8 2.96 -2.10 -2.23
N THR A 9 1.76 -2.09 -2.80
CA THR A 9 0.60 -1.48 -2.17
C THR A 9 -0.21 -2.58 -1.50
N LEU A 10 -0.47 -2.45 -0.20
CA LEU A 10 -1.10 -3.48 0.62
C LEU A 10 -2.29 -2.93 1.38
N ALA A 11 -3.30 -3.77 1.59
CA ALA A 11 -4.49 -3.46 2.38
C ALA A 11 -5.04 -4.72 3.05
N ALA A 12 -5.86 -4.56 4.09
CA ALA A 12 -6.64 -5.66 4.63
C ALA A 12 -7.66 -6.16 3.57
N PRO A 13 -7.93 -7.48 3.52
CA PRO A 13 -9.00 -8.02 2.70
C PRO A 13 -10.34 -7.32 2.98
N GLY A 14 -11.09 -7.00 1.92
CA GLY A 14 -12.41 -6.37 2.03
C GLY A 14 -12.40 -4.88 2.41
N LEU A 15 -11.23 -4.24 2.57
CA LEU A 15 -11.14 -2.81 2.83
C LEU A 15 -11.57 -1.96 1.62
N PHE A 16 -11.29 -2.46 0.42
CA PHE A 16 -11.67 -1.82 -0.84
C PHE A 16 -12.61 -2.76 -1.61
N PRO A 17 -13.61 -2.21 -2.34
CA PRO A 17 -14.45 -3.01 -3.20
C PRO A 17 -13.63 -3.57 -4.37
N ASP A 18 -14.05 -4.74 -4.89
CA ASP A 18 -13.40 -5.39 -6.04
C ASP A 18 -13.41 -4.52 -7.32
N THR A 19 -14.19 -3.44 -7.32
CA THR A 19 -14.27 -2.45 -8.41
C THR A 19 -13.09 -1.49 -8.45
N GLN A 20 -12.26 -1.42 -7.41
CA GLN A 20 -11.09 -0.54 -7.35
C GLN A 20 -9.90 -1.22 -8.05
N ILE A 21 -10.02 -1.29 -9.38
CA ILE A 21 -9.12 -2.02 -10.27
C ILE A 21 -7.94 -1.17 -10.76
N SER A 22 -7.98 0.14 -10.54
CA SER A 22 -6.92 1.08 -10.90
C SER A 22 -6.45 1.89 -9.70
N PRO A 23 -5.14 2.20 -9.59
CA PRO A 23 -4.68 3.10 -8.55
C PRO A 23 -5.18 4.55 -8.71
N HIS A 24 -5.75 4.91 -9.87
CA HIS A 24 -6.45 6.19 -10.06
C HIS A 24 -7.74 6.30 -9.24
N ASP A 25 -8.40 5.18 -8.96
CA ASP A 25 -9.65 5.15 -8.22
C ASP A 25 -9.40 5.18 -6.70
N LEU A 26 -8.15 5.14 -6.27
CA LEU A 26 -7.76 5.04 -4.87
C LEU A 26 -8.09 6.31 -4.09
N ASP A 27 -8.94 6.21 -3.08
CA ASP A 27 -9.26 7.34 -2.19
C ASP A 27 -8.03 7.70 -1.33
N PRO A 28 -7.45 8.91 -1.50
CA PRO A 28 -6.31 9.34 -0.69
C PRO A 28 -6.58 9.33 0.82
N ALA A 29 -7.83 9.51 1.26
CA ALA A 29 -8.22 9.51 2.67
C ALA A 29 -8.14 8.10 3.32
N LEU A 30 -8.13 7.05 2.51
CA LEU A 30 -7.91 5.66 2.95
C LEU A 30 -6.44 5.23 2.86
N CYS A 31 -5.55 6.12 2.41
CA CYS A 31 -4.13 5.82 2.21
C CYS A 31 -3.28 6.35 3.36
N LEU A 32 -2.52 5.48 4.01
CA LEU A 32 -1.67 5.86 5.14
C LEU A 32 -0.29 6.34 4.66
N ALA A 33 0.25 7.35 5.34
CA ALA A 33 1.46 8.03 4.90
C ALA A 33 2.73 7.49 5.59
N LEU A 34 3.69 7.00 4.79
CA LEU A 34 5.06 6.70 5.27
C LEU A 34 5.95 7.94 5.16
N GLY A 35 5.93 8.78 6.19
CA GLY A 35 6.59 10.10 6.18
C GLY A 35 5.88 11.05 5.22
N ASN A 36 6.65 11.73 4.36
CA ASN A 36 6.12 12.59 3.28
C ASN A 36 6.29 11.94 1.90
N ARG A 37 6.41 10.61 1.84
CA ARG A 37 6.62 9.92 0.56
C ARG A 37 5.30 9.83 -0.21
N PRO A 38 5.22 10.38 -1.43
CA PRO A 38 4.12 10.06 -2.33
C PRO A 38 4.16 8.57 -2.66
N TRP A 39 3.00 7.98 -2.85
CA TRP A 39 2.90 6.67 -3.46
C TRP A 39 3.18 6.79 -4.95
N LYS A 40 3.84 5.78 -5.48
CA LYS A 40 4.22 5.69 -6.87
C LYS A 40 3.67 4.40 -7.44
N PHE A 41 3.01 4.51 -8.58
CA PHE A 41 2.58 3.40 -9.39
C PHE A 41 3.18 3.60 -10.77
N SER A 42 3.63 2.52 -11.39
CA SER A 42 4.13 2.55 -12.77
C SER A 42 3.56 1.35 -13.50
N ARG A 43 2.83 1.57 -14.58
CA ARG A 43 2.33 0.50 -15.44
C ARG A 43 2.35 0.95 -16.88
N ASN A 44 2.93 0.14 -17.79
CA ASN A 44 2.98 0.43 -19.23
C ASN A 44 3.56 1.82 -19.59
N GLY A 45 4.50 2.34 -18.78
CA GLY A 45 5.10 3.67 -19.00
C GLY A 45 4.30 4.85 -18.45
N GLU A 46 3.14 4.60 -17.85
CA GLU A 46 2.36 5.62 -17.13
C GLU A 46 2.78 5.63 -15.65
N GLU A 47 3.24 6.78 -15.17
CA GLU A 47 3.52 7.00 -13.75
C GLU A 47 2.34 7.73 -13.09
N LEU A 48 1.74 7.10 -12.09
CA LEU A 48 0.80 7.77 -11.20
C LEU A 48 1.47 8.06 -9.86
N ARG A 49 1.29 9.29 -9.39
CA ARG A 49 1.68 9.72 -8.05
C ARG A 49 0.42 10.02 -7.24
N LEU A 50 0.26 9.32 -6.13
CA LEU A 50 -0.81 9.58 -5.17
C LEU A 50 -0.19 10.14 -3.90
N GLN A 51 -0.75 11.24 -3.39
CA GLN A 51 -0.37 11.77 -2.07
C GLN A 51 -1.32 11.20 -1.02
N PRO A 52 -0.85 10.36 -0.09
CA PRO A 52 -1.70 9.82 0.96
C PRO A 52 -2.22 10.94 1.87
N GLN A 53 -3.50 10.92 2.17
CA GLN A 53 -4.19 11.90 3.03
C GLN A 53 -4.90 11.23 4.21
N GLY A 54 -4.66 9.94 4.42
CA GLY A 54 -5.25 9.20 5.51
C GLY A 54 -4.83 9.73 6.88
N ARG A 55 -5.68 9.43 7.86
CA ARG A 55 -5.56 9.92 9.24
C ARG A 55 -4.28 9.46 9.97
N LEU A 56 -3.62 8.40 9.47
CA LEU A 56 -2.41 7.85 10.05
C LEU A 56 -1.19 8.17 9.19
N ARG A 57 -0.20 8.78 9.85
CA ARG A 57 1.12 9.07 9.29
C ARG A 57 2.20 8.57 10.25
N SER A 58 3.17 7.85 9.72
CA SER A 58 4.29 7.32 10.50
C SER A 58 5.55 7.25 9.66
N ASN A 59 6.73 7.22 10.28
CA ASN A 59 8.00 6.93 9.62
C ASN A 59 8.39 5.44 9.70
N SER A 60 7.58 4.61 10.36
CA SER A 60 7.81 3.18 10.55
C SER A 60 6.92 2.35 9.61
N GLY A 61 7.55 1.64 8.67
CA GLY A 61 6.84 0.72 7.76
C GLY A 61 6.17 -0.43 8.51
N THR A 62 6.79 -0.93 9.60
CA THR A 62 6.23 -2.00 10.43
C THR A 62 4.94 -1.56 11.13
N PHE A 63 4.92 -0.35 11.70
CA PHE A 63 3.72 0.19 12.33
C PHE A 63 2.59 0.40 11.32
N LEU A 64 2.91 0.87 10.11
CA LEU A 64 1.93 1.01 9.03
C LEU A 64 1.40 -0.35 8.57
N ALA A 65 2.24 -1.38 8.45
CA ALA A 65 1.80 -2.74 8.13
C ALA A 65 0.81 -3.30 9.16
N GLN A 66 1.11 -3.14 10.44
CA GLN A 66 0.18 -3.54 11.52
C GLN A 66 -1.13 -2.75 11.48
N SER A 67 -1.07 -1.46 11.16
CA SER A 67 -2.25 -0.62 11.04
C SER A 67 -3.12 -1.01 9.83
N ALA A 68 -2.49 -1.36 8.71
CA ALA A 68 -3.18 -1.87 7.54
C ALA A 68 -3.85 -3.23 7.84
N VAL A 69 -3.18 -4.13 8.57
CA VAL A 69 -3.78 -5.39 9.05
C VAL A 69 -5.00 -5.14 9.92
N ALA A 70 -4.99 -4.08 10.72
CA ALA A 70 -6.13 -3.65 11.53
C ALA A 70 -7.24 -2.94 10.74
N GLY A 71 -7.11 -2.81 9.41
CA GLY A 71 -8.10 -2.17 8.54
C GLY A 71 -8.08 -0.65 8.56
N ALA A 72 -7.01 -0.01 9.06
CA ALA A 72 -6.94 1.45 9.16
C ALA A 72 -6.80 2.17 7.80
N GLY A 73 -6.35 1.46 6.77
CA GLY A 73 -6.10 2.01 5.44
C GLY A 73 -5.18 1.13 4.59
N ALA A 74 -4.99 1.50 3.32
CA ALA A 74 -3.93 0.95 2.48
C ALA A 74 -2.58 1.60 2.80
N ILE A 75 -1.51 0.89 2.48
CA ILE A 75 -0.12 1.34 2.63
C ILE A 75 0.66 1.07 1.36
N GLN A 76 1.67 1.88 1.05
CA GLN A 76 2.70 1.53 0.08
C GLN A 76 4.07 1.48 0.78
N VAL A 77 4.66 0.29 0.79
CA VAL A 77 5.89 -0.02 1.53
C VAL A 77 6.74 -1.02 0.75
N PRO A 78 8.05 -1.12 1.02
CA PRO A 78 8.85 -2.24 0.52
C PRO A 78 8.24 -3.59 0.90
N SER A 79 8.29 -4.56 -0.01
CA SER A 79 7.61 -5.86 0.09
C SER A 79 7.89 -6.64 1.38
N TYR A 80 9.09 -6.49 1.96
CA TYR A 80 9.45 -7.18 3.19
C TYR A 80 8.56 -6.81 4.39
N TYR A 81 8.01 -5.59 4.44
CA TYR A 81 7.15 -5.15 5.56
C TYR A 81 5.82 -5.91 5.65
N GLY A 82 5.30 -6.40 4.53
CA GLY A 82 4.01 -7.09 4.47
C GLY A 82 4.08 -8.56 4.07
N SER A 83 5.26 -9.06 3.68
CA SER A 83 5.45 -10.43 3.16
C SER A 83 4.80 -11.52 4.03
N GLN A 84 5.01 -11.48 5.35
CA GLN A 84 4.42 -12.44 6.29
C GLN A 84 2.90 -12.30 6.40
N ASP A 85 2.39 -11.07 6.35
CA ASP A 85 0.96 -10.79 6.44
C ASP A 85 0.22 -11.17 5.17
N CYS A 86 0.85 -10.98 4.01
CA CYS A 86 0.36 -11.49 2.73
C CYS A 86 0.31 -13.02 2.72
N ALA A 87 1.36 -13.70 3.19
CA ALA A 87 1.38 -15.16 3.30
C ALA A 87 0.25 -15.71 4.20
N LYS A 88 -0.13 -14.95 5.24
CA LYS A 88 -1.25 -15.28 6.14
C LYS A 88 -2.61 -14.76 5.67
N ARG A 89 -2.69 -14.14 4.49
CA ARG A 89 -3.89 -13.46 3.95
C ARG A 89 -4.48 -12.39 4.88
N ARG A 90 -3.65 -11.80 5.75
CA ARG A 90 -4.03 -10.63 6.57
C ARG A 90 -3.89 -9.32 5.80
N LEU A 91 -3.01 -9.31 4.80
CA LEU A 91 -2.92 -8.28 3.79
C LEU A 91 -3.06 -8.92 2.42
N ILE A 92 -3.56 -8.14 1.47
CA ILE A 92 -3.55 -8.45 0.04
C ILE A 92 -2.77 -7.36 -0.69
N GLN A 93 -2.12 -7.74 -1.79
CA GLN A 93 -1.49 -6.79 -2.68
C GLN A 93 -2.53 -6.19 -3.60
N LEU A 94 -2.61 -4.86 -3.62
CA LEU A 94 -3.39 -4.09 -4.58
C LEU A 94 -2.50 -3.76 -5.78
N PHE A 95 -3.09 -3.79 -6.97
CA PHE A 95 -2.43 -3.44 -8.23
C PHE A 95 -1.06 -4.12 -8.40
N PRO A 96 -0.99 -5.47 -8.36
CA PRO A 96 0.24 -6.15 -8.74
C PRO A 96 0.61 -5.77 -10.20
N ASP A 97 1.91 -5.63 -10.46
CA ASP A 97 2.45 -5.32 -11.79
C ASP A 97 1.90 -6.25 -12.89
#